data_AF-A0A0F0CN49-F1
#
_entry.id   AF-A0A0F0CN49-F1
#
_cell.length_a   1.000
_cell.length_b   1.000
_cell.length_c   1.000
_cell.angle_alpha   90.00
_cell.angle_beta   90.00
_cell.angle_gamma   90.00
#
_symmetry.space_group_name_H-M   'P 1'
#
loop_
_entity.id
_entity.type
_entity.pdbx_description
1 polymer ?
#
loop_
_entity_poly.entity_id
_entity_poly.type
_entity_poly.pdbx_seq_one_letter_code
_entity_poly.pdbx_strand_id
1 'polypeptide(L)'
;MANYSTVFNQLLALIPRYYFERFVNSFNGDRYVKALKCWNQLGSLLYAQASGKKSLREIVNGLEINNSKLYHLGLSPVKRSTLADANKIRSYQIYESLFYKILSQCKDLTPKHKFRFKNPLYTIDASTIDVCLATFSWAKFRTKKGAVKIHCLFDHSGDIPDFAVITEGNISDIRIAKDKL
;
A
#
# COMPACT_ATOMS: atom_id res chain seq x y z
N MET A 1 -22.02 9.45 -16.98
CA MET A 1 -20.72 8.79 -16.74
C MET A 1 -19.77 9.84 -16.20
N ALA A 2 -19.08 9.59 -15.09
CA ALA A 2 -18.03 10.49 -14.64
C ALA A 2 -16.91 10.51 -15.69
N ASN A 3 -16.54 11.70 -16.18
CA ASN A 3 -15.47 11.85 -17.17
C ASN A 3 -14.12 11.65 -16.50
N TYR A 4 -13.53 10.47 -16.64
CA TYR A 4 -12.17 10.18 -16.18
C TYR A 4 -11.16 10.55 -17.25
N SER A 5 -10.33 11.56 -16.98
CA SER A 5 -9.34 12.06 -17.94
C SER A 5 -8.10 11.16 -18.11
N THR A 6 -7.86 10.21 -17.19
CA THR A 6 -6.70 9.29 -17.25
C THR A 6 -7.02 7.93 -16.60
N VAL A 7 -6.28 6.88 -16.97
CA VAL A 7 -6.32 5.55 -16.31
C VAL A 7 -5.99 5.67 -14.82
N PHE A 8 -5.05 6.54 -14.47
CA PHE A 8 -4.70 6.76 -13.06
C PHE A 8 -5.85 7.36 -12.25
N ASN A 9 -6.66 8.23 -12.86
CA ASN A 9 -7.88 8.74 -12.21
C ASN A 9 -8.89 7.62 -11.95
N GLN A 10 -9.06 6.69 -12.89
CA GLN A 10 -9.92 5.53 -12.72
C GLN A 10 -9.44 4.65 -11.57
N LEU A 11 -8.13 4.42 -11.44
CA LEU A 11 -7.55 3.68 -10.32
C LEU A 11 -7.79 4.36 -8.98
N LEU A 12 -7.62 5.69 -8.90
CA LEU A 12 -7.91 6.44 -7.67
C LEU A 12 -9.41 6.43 -7.32
N ALA A 13 -10.29 6.39 -8.31
CA ALA A 13 -11.73 6.33 -8.10
C ALA A 13 -12.21 5.01 -7.47
N LEU A 14 -11.44 3.92 -7.61
CA LEU A 14 -11.71 2.65 -6.93
C LEU A 14 -11.42 2.71 -5.42
N ILE A 15 -10.67 3.71 -4.96
CA ILE A 15 -10.29 3.84 -3.57
C ILE A 15 -11.47 4.47 -2.79
N PRO A 16 -11.94 3.82 -1.71
CA PRO A 16 -13.07 4.31 -0.93
C PRO A 16 -12.68 5.55 -0.11
N ARG A 17 -12.77 6.74 -0.75
CA ARG A 17 -12.27 8.01 -0.22
C ARG A 17 -12.79 8.35 1.17
N TYR A 18 -14.08 8.14 1.41
CA TYR A 18 -14.71 8.36 2.72
C TYR A 18 -14.05 7.56 3.84
N TYR A 19 -13.79 6.26 3.62
CA TYR A 19 -13.16 5.40 4.61
C TYR A 19 -11.69 5.79 4.81
N PHE A 20 -10.98 6.12 3.72
CA PHE A 20 -9.60 6.60 3.81
C PHE A 20 -9.48 7.84 4.71
N GLU A 21 -10.35 8.84 4.53
CA GLU A 21 -10.33 10.05 5.36
C GLU A 21 -10.65 9.75 6.82
N ARG A 22 -11.54 8.79 7.10
CA ARG A 22 -11.78 8.32 8.47
C ARG A 22 -10.53 7.71 9.08
N PHE A 23 -9.80 6.85 8.35
CA PHE A 23 -8.55 6.27 8.84
C PHE A 23 -7.48 7.35 9.09
N VAL A 24 -7.34 8.31 8.17
CA VAL A 24 -6.44 9.46 8.36
C VAL A 24 -6.75 10.20 9.65
N ASN A 25 -8.03 10.46 9.94
CA ASN A 25 -8.45 11.13 11.16
C ASN A 25 -8.18 10.27 12.41
N SER A 26 -8.49 8.97 12.38
CA SER A 26 -8.25 8.05 13.51
C SER A 26 -6.78 7.96 13.91
N PHE A 27 -5.87 8.05 12.94
CA PHE A 27 -4.42 8.02 13.19
C PHE A 27 -3.78 9.42 13.20
N ASN A 28 -4.56 10.50 13.19
CA ASN A 28 -4.08 11.88 13.16
C ASN A 28 -3.07 12.17 12.01
N GLY A 29 -3.22 11.50 10.87
CA GLY A 29 -2.23 11.50 9.78
C GLY A 29 -1.99 12.86 9.12
N ASP A 30 -2.98 13.75 9.19
CA ASP A 30 -2.91 15.13 8.69
C ASP A 30 -2.83 16.18 9.80
N ARG A 31 -2.56 15.78 11.05
CA ARG A 31 -2.40 16.71 12.17
C ARG A 31 -1.22 17.65 11.93
N TYR A 32 -1.47 18.96 11.97
CA TYR A 32 -0.51 20.04 11.67
C TYR A 32 0.04 20.07 10.24
N VAL A 33 -0.54 19.29 9.32
CA VAL A 33 -0.08 19.23 7.92
C VAL A 33 -0.66 20.41 7.13
N LYS A 34 0.23 21.18 6.47
CA LYS A 34 -0.17 22.37 5.68
C LYS A 34 -0.29 22.12 4.18
N ALA A 35 0.61 21.33 3.60
CA ALA A 35 0.76 21.24 2.14
C ALA A 35 0.47 19.86 1.54
N LEU A 36 1.11 18.81 2.04
CA LEU A 36 1.00 17.46 1.49
C LEU A 36 0.06 16.60 2.32
N LYS A 37 -1.26 16.68 2.15
CA LYS A 37 -2.20 15.81 2.89
C LYS A 37 -1.99 14.31 2.58
N CYS A 38 -2.48 13.42 3.45
CA CYS A 38 -2.38 11.97 3.30
C CYS A 38 -2.91 11.47 1.95
N TRP A 39 -3.98 12.08 1.41
CA TRP A 39 -4.46 11.71 0.07
C TRP A 39 -3.43 11.99 -1.02
N ASN A 40 -2.79 13.16 -0.96
CA ASN A 40 -1.80 13.54 -1.97
C ASN A 40 -0.54 12.67 -1.87
N GLN A 41 -0.17 12.26 -0.65
CA GLN A 41 0.87 11.26 -0.42
C GLN A 41 0.48 9.90 -1.01
N LEU A 42 -0.73 9.39 -0.72
CA LEU A 42 -1.22 8.13 -1.28
C LEU A 42 -1.17 8.13 -2.80
N GLY A 43 -1.72 9.18 -3.44
CA GLY A 43 -1.67 9.34 -4.89
C GLY A 43 -0.25 9.37 -5.43
N SER A 44 0.67 10.04 -4.75
CA SER A 44 2.10 10.07 -5.14
C SER A 44 2.75 8.68 -5.06
N LEU A 45 2.46 7.91 -4.02
CA LEU A 45 2.98 6.56 -3.84
C LEU A 45 2.39 5.57 -4.85
N LEU A 46 1.09 5.65 -5.13
CA LEU A 46 0.43 4.84 -6.16
C LEU A 46 0.95 5.16 -7.55
N TYR A 47 1.14 6.44 -7.87
CA TYR A 47 1.79 6.87 -9.10
C TYR A 47 3.21 6.29 -9.21
N ALA A 48 3.98 6.34 -8.12
CA ALA A 48 5.34 5.79 -8.09
C ALA A 48 5.36 4.30 -8.41
N GLN A 49 4.46 3.52 -7.79
CA GLN A 49 4.32 2.08 -8.04
C GLN A 49 3.88 1.80 -9.48
N ALA A 50 2.81 2.44 -9.93
CA ALA A 50 2.24 2.21 -11.27
C ALA A 50 3.20 2.62 -12.41
N SER A 51 4.09 3.60 -12.17
CA SER A 51 5.06 4.08 -13.16
C SER A 51 6.49 3.60 -12.91
N GLY A 52 6.69 2.65 -11.99
CA GLY A 52 7.99 2.00 -11.73
C GLY A 52 9.08 2.94 -11.23
N LYS A 53 8.72 4.02 -10.51
CA LYS A 53 9.69 5.01 -9.99
C LYS A 53 10.51 4.40 -8.87
N LYS A 54 11.83 4.57 -8.92
CA LYS A 54 12.77 3.94 -7.98
C LYS A 54 13.32 4.90 -6.92
N SER A 55 13.04 6.20 -7.03
CA SER A 55 13.53 7.19 -6.06
C SER A 55 12.54 8.34 -5.85
N LEU A 56 12.63 9.01 -4.70
CA LEU A 56 11.83 10.21 -4.42
C LEU A 56 12.03 11.32 -5.47
N ARG A 57 13.23 11.40 -6.07
CA ARG A 57 13.52 12.37 -7.14
C ARG A 57 12.75 12.03 -8.41
N GLU A 58 12.73 10.77 -8.81
CA GLU A 58 11.97 10.32 -9.98
C GLU A 58 10.45 10.52 -9.79
N ILE A 59 9.94 10.28 -8.58
CA ILE A 59 8.52 10.51 -8.25
C ILE A 59 8.18 11.98 -8.46
N VAL A 60 8.93 12.89 -7.81
CA VAL A 60 8.68 14.33 -7.88
C VAL A 60 8.83 14.86 -9.31
N ASN A 61 9.92 14.53 -10.01
CA ASN A 61 10.12 14.97 -11.38
C ASN A 61 9.00 14.45 -12.31
N GLY A 62 8.56 13.21 -12.12
CA GLY A 62 7.48 12.64 -12.91
C GLY A 62 6.12 13.32 -12.69
N LEU A 63 5.82 13.67 -11.43
CA LEU A 63 4.62 14.44 -11.09
C LEU A 63 4.70 15.87 -11.61
N GLU A 64 5.89 16.50 -11.55
CA GLU A 64 6.12 17.86 -12.03
C GLU A 64 5.97 17.98 -13.56
N ILE A 65 6.48 17.01 -14.33
CA ILE A 65 6.27 16.95 -15.78
C ILE A 65 4.76 16.88 -16.12
N ASN A 66 3.97 16.21 -15.28
CA ASN A 66 2.53 16.06 -15.47
C ASN A 66 1.71 17.05 -14.62
N ASN A 67 2.29 18.17 -14.18
CA ASN A 67 1.67 19.08 -13.22
C ASN A 67 0.27 19.57 -13.66
N SER A 68 0.09 19.86 -14.95
CA SER A 68 -1.20 20.28 -15.52
C SER A 68 -2.31 19.24 -15.34
N LYS A 69 -1.98 17.96 -15.22
CA LYS A 69 -2.94 16.86 -15.03
C LYS A 69 -3.24 16.58 -13.56
N LEU A 70 -2.38 17.01 -12.62
CA LEU A 70 -2.55 16.74 -11.18
C LEU A 70 -3.86 17.30 -10.63
N TYR A 71 -4.26 18.48 -11.09
CA TYR A 71 -5.52 19.11 -10.68
C TYR A 71 -6.73 18.19 -10.96
N HIS A 72 -6.78 17.57 -12.15
CA HIS A 72 -7.86 16.64 -12.52
C HIS A 72 -7.82 15.32 -11.75
N LEU A 73 -6.72 15.01 -11.06
CA LEU A 73 -6.56 13.85 -10.19
C LEU A 73 -6.89 14.18 -8.72
N GLY A 74 -7.20 15.44 -8.40
CA GLY A 74 -7.33 15.90 -7.01
C GLY A 74 -6.01 15.85 -6.24
N LEU A 75 -4.88 15.95 -6.97
CA LEU A 75 -3.52 15.96 -6.43
C LEU A 75 -2.90 17.36 -6.60
N SER A 76 -1.87 17.64 -5.80
CA SER A 76 -1.13 18.90 -5.85
C SER A 76 0.37 18.65 -6.00
N PRO A 77 1.14 19.65 -6.50
CA PRO A 77 2.60 19.52 -6.63
C PRO A 77 3.25 19.05 -5.34
N VAL A 78 4.23 18.14 -5.46
CA VAL A 78 4.88 17.52 -4.32
C VAL A 78 6.36 17.92 -4.27
N LYS A 79 6.82 18.36 -3.11
CA LYS A 79 8.25 18.63 -2.86
C LYS A 79 8.91 17.39 -2.26
N ARG A 80 10.16 17.12 -2.68
CA ARG A 80 10.92 15.91 -2.31
C ARG A 80 11.10 15.75 -0.80
N SER A 81 11.49 16.81 -0.09
CA SER A 81 11.66 16.79 1.37
C SER A 81 10.35 16.52 2.07
N THR A 82 9.28 17.24 1.70
CA THR A 82 7.95 17.04 2.28
C THR A 82 7.42 15.62 2.08
N LEU A 83 7.66 15.00 0.92
CA LEU A 83 7.29 13.59 0.69
C LEU A 83 8.12 12.63 1.55
N ALA A 84 9.43 12.88 1.70
CA ALA A 84 10.30 12.09 2.57
C ALA A 84 9.82 12.15 4.03
N ASP A 85 9.55 13.35 4.54
CA ASP A 85 9.10 13.58 5.91
C ASP A 85 7.73 12.92 6.15
N ALA A 86 6.80 13.06 5.20
CA ALA A 86 5.50 12.41 5.26
C ALA A 86 5.61 10.88 5.30
N ASN A 87 6.50 10.28 4.52
CA ASN A 87 6.73 8.84 4.52
C ASN A 87 7.38 8.35 5.82
N LYS A 88 8.15 9.20 6.50
CA LYS A 88 8.80 8.87 7.77
C LYS A 88 7.87 8.97 8.97
N ILE A 89 7.02 10.00 9.00
CA ILE A 89 6.27 10.40 10.21
C ILE A 89 4.89 9.76 10.27
N ARG A 90 4.22 9.58 9.13
CA ARG A 90 2.82 9.12 9.13
C ARG A 90 2.72 7.65 9.46
N SER A 91 1.73 7.32 10.28
CA SER A 91 1.45 5.93 10.63
C SER A 91 1.11 5.13 9.38
N TYR A 92 1.81 4.01 9.21
CA TYR A 92 1.54 3.05 8.14
C TYR A 92 0.13 2.43 8.29
N GLN A 93 -0.43 2.44 9.50
CA GLN A 93 -1.72 1.84 9.83
C GLN A 93 -2.87 2.47 9.04
N ILE A 94 -2.72 3.71 8.55
CA ILE A 94 -3.67 4.35 7.63
C ILE A 94 -3.81 3.52 6.35
N TYR A 95 -2.68 3.12 5.76
CA TYR A 95 -2.61 2.36 4.52
C TYR A 95 -2.98 0.89 4.72
N GLU A 96 -2.59 0.32 5.85
CA GLU A 96 -3.01 -1.03 6.26
C GLU A 96 -4.55 -1.11 6.42
N SER A 97 -5.15 -0.13 7.12
CA SER A 97 -6.61 -0.06 7.29
C SER A 97 -7.32 0.10 5.95
N LEU A 98 -6.75 0.90 5.04
CA LEU A 98 -7.27 1.03 3.68
C LEU A 98 -7.19 -0.29 2.91
N PHE A 99 -6.05 -0.99 2.96
CA PHE A 99 -5.87 -2.29 2.32
C PHE A 99 -6.92 -3.28 2.78
N TYR A 100 -7.08 -3.49 4.08
CA TYR A 100 -8.07 -4.43 4.61
C TYR A 100 -9.51 -4.01 4.32
N LYS A 101 -9.79 -2.70 4.25
CA LYS A 101 -11.11 -2.22 3.83
C LYS A 101 -11.41 -2.59 2.37
N ILE A 102 -10.47 -2.34 1.47
CA ILE A 102 -10.61 -2.71 0.05
C ILE A 102 -10.70 -4.22 -0.08
N LEU A 103 -9.87 -4.97 0.65
CA LEU A 103 -9.87 -6.43 0.62
C LEU A 103 -11.23 -7.00 1.04
N SER A 104 -11.83 -6.48 2.11
CA SER A 104 -13.18 -6.86 2.53
C SER A 104 -14.21 -6.58 1.43
N GLN A 105 -14.13 -5.44 0.74
CA GLN A 105 -15.05 -5.14 -0.38
C GLN A 105 -14.83 -6.08 -1.56
N CYS A 106 -13.58 -6.45 -1.85
CA CYS A 106 -13.27 -7.42 -2.90
C CYS A 106 -13.82 -8.82 -2.54
N LYS A 107 -13.68 -9.28 -1.30
CA LYS A 107 -14.20 -10.58 -0.84
C LYS A 107 -15.70 -10.73 -1.10
N ASP A 108 -16.47 -9.65 -0.93
CA ASP A 108 -17.92 -9.66 -1.19
C ASP A 108 -18.28 -9.73 -2.69
N LEU A 109 -17.35 -9.31 -3.56
CA LEU A 109 -17.54 -9.26 -5.01
C LEU A 109 -16.94 -10.48 -5.73
N THR A 110 -15.96 -11.15 -5.12
CA THR A 110 -15.26 -12.25 -5.76
C THR A 110 -16.16 -13.47 -5.95
N PRO A 111 -16.15 -14.10 -7.14
CA PRO A 111 -16.84 -15.35 -7.34
C PRO A 111 -16.21 -16.44 -6.45
N LYS A 112 -16.99 -17.46 -6.10
CA LYS A 112 -16.47 -18.64 -5.41
C LYS A 112 -15.80 -19.59 -6.39
N HIS A 113 -14.78 -20.33 -5.94
CA HIS A 113 -14.13 -21.34 -6.79
C HIS A 113 -15.10 -22.42 -7.26
N LYS A 114 -14.75 -23.03 -8.40
CA LYS A 114 -15.38 -24.24 -8.93
C LYS A 114 -14.54 -25.50 -8.69
N PHE A 115 -13.66 -25.51 -7.69
CA PHE A 115 -12.90 -26.71 -7.35
C PHE A 115 -13.83 -27.90 -7.08
N ARG A 116 -13.40 -29.09 -7.51
CA ARG A 116 -14.15 -30.33 -7.30
C ARG A 116 -14.24 -30.71 -5.83
N PHE A 117 -13.28 -30.28 -5.01
CA PHE A 117 -13.25 -30.49 -3.57
C PHE A 117 -13.99 -29.35 -2.84
N LYS A 118 -14.54 -29.68 -1.67
CA LYS A 118 -15.38 -28.74 -0.89
C LYS A 118 -14.60 -27.79 0.01
N ASN A 119 -13.34 -28.12 0.32
CA ASN A 119 -12.52 -27.34 1.23
C ASN A 119 -11.94 -26.11 0.53
N PRO A 120 -11.72 -24.98 1.22
CA PRO A 120 -11.02 -23.86 0.62
C PRO A 120 -9.57 -24.23 0.31
N LEU A 121 -9.06 -23.72 -0.81
CA LEU A 121 -7.66 -23.88 -1.20
C LEU A 121 -6.93 -22.57 -0.93
N TYR A 122 -5.96 -22.62 -0.02
CA TYR A 122 -5.08 -21.51 0.26
C TYR A 122 -3.64 -21.84 -0.13
N THR A 123 -2.89 -20.83 -0.53
CA THR A 123 -1.43 -20.91 -0.64
C THR A 123 -0.80 -19.82 0.20
N ILE A 124 0.24 -20.19 0.96
CA ILE A 124 1.08 -19.22 1.64
C ILE A 124 2.35 -19.04 0.83
N ASP A 125 2.72 -17.78 0.63
CA ASP A 125 4.00 -17.41 0.07
C ASP A 125 4.50 -16.13 0.74
N ALA A 126 5.79 -15.83 0.59
CA ALA A 126 6.36 -14.62 1.14
C ALA A 126 7.42 -13.98 0.25
N SER A 127 7.39 -12.65 0.20
CA SER A 127 8.36 -11.83 -0.53
C SER A 127 9.28 -11.11 0.44
N THR A 128 10.59 -11.19 0.21
CA THR A 128 11.60 -10.48 1.02
C THR A 128 12.08 -9.25 0.27
N ILE A 129 12.07 -8.09 0.94
CA ILE A 129 12.53 -6.81 0.42
C ILE A 129 13.77 -6.40 1.22
N ASP A 130 14.92 -6.31 0.53
CA ASP A 130 16.16 -5.84 1.13
C ASP A 130 16.05 -4.36 1.51
N VAL A 131 16.44 -4.04 2.74
CA VAL A 131 16.43 -2.67 3.27
C VAL A 131 17.73 -2.34 4.00
N CYS A 132 18.04 -1.05 4.07
CA CYS A 132 19.21 -0.58 4.82
C CYS A 132 18.90 -0.55 6.32
N LEU A 133 19.66 -1.31 7.13
CA LEU A 133 19.50 -1.31 8.61
C LEU A 133 19.71 0.05 9.25
N ALA A 134 20.54 0.91 8.67
CA ALA A 134 20.73 2.28 9.19
C ALA A 134 19.45 3.11 9.09
N THR A 135 18.58 2.81 8.11
CA THR A 135 17.28 3.48 7.92
C THR A 135 16.14 2.71 8.57
N PHE A 136 16.19 1.38 8.54
CA PHE A 136 15.17 0.47 9.06
C PHE A 136 15.79 -0.44 10.13
N SER A 137 16.13 0.13 11.29
CA SER A 137 16.84 -0.57 12.37
C SER A 137 16.05 -1.74 12.98
N TRP A 138 14.73 -1.72 12.83
CA TRP A 138 13.82 -2.79 13.25
C TRP A 138 13.85 -4.00 12.30
N ALA A 139 14.14 -3.81 11.01
CA ALA A 139 14.00 -4.83 9.97
C ALA A 139 15.21 -5.77 9.89
N LYS A 140 15.53 -6.48 10.98
CA LYS A 140 16.71 -7.35 11.06
C LYS A 140 16.50 -8.66 10.28
N PHE A 141 17.45 -9.02 9.43
CA PHE A 141 17.46 -10.31 8.74
C PHE A 141 18.67 -11.17 9.08
N ARG A 142 19.87 -10.60 8.99
CA ARG A 142 21.13 -11.21 9.44
C ARG A 142 21.99 -10.16 10.15
N THR A 143 23.18 -10.53 10.62
CA THR A 143 24.08 -9.65 11.38
C THR A 143 24.31 -8.28 10.76
N LYS A 144 24.46 -8.21 9.43
CA LYS A 144 24.72 -6.95 8.68
C LYS A 144 23.69 -6.66 7.59
N LYS A 145 22.61 -7.44 7.49
CA LYS A 145 21.59 -7.29 6.43
C LYS A 145 20.23 -7.02 7.04
N GLY A 146 19.57 -5.99 6.52
CA GLY A 146 18.20 -5.66 6.85
C GLY A 146 17.28 -6.16 5.75
N ALA A 147 16.15 -6.74 6.14
CA ALA A 147 15.10 -7.08 5.20
C ALA A 147 13.74 -7.02 5.88
N VAL A 148 12.75 -6.64 5.10
CA VAL A 148 11.33 -6.71 5.45
C VAL A 148 10.75 -7.90 4.71
N LYS A 149 9.92 -8.70 5.37
CA LYS A 149 9.25 -9.84 4.76
C LYS A 149 7.74 -9.61 4.75
N ILE A 150 7.13 -9.82 3.59
CA ILE A 150 5.68 -9.74 3.39
C ILE A 150 5.18 -11.17 3.24
N HIS A 151 4.41 -11.63 4.22
CA HIS A 151 3.75 -12.94 4.23
C HIS A 151 2.34 -12.78 3.68
N CYS A 152 2.00 -13.53 2.64
CA CYS A 152 0.70 -13.46 2.00
C CYS A 152 0.05 -14.83 2.03
N LEU A 153 -1.17 -14.91 2.58
CA LEU A 153 -2.06 -16.03 2.35
C LEU A 153 -2.94 -15.67 1.17
N PHE A 154 -2.98 -16.50 0.15
CA PHE A 154 -3.76 -16.31 -1.05
C PHE A 154 -4.93 -17.29 -1.09
N ASP A 155 -6.15 -16.77 -1.26
CA ASP A 155 -7.36 -17.55 -1.43
C ASP A 155 -7.62 -17.78 -2.92
N HIS A 156 -7.52 -19.05 -3.34
CA HIS A 156 -7.79 -19.46 -4.72
C HIS A 156 -9.30 -19.52 -5.04
N SER A 157 -10.18 -19.24 -4.07
CA SER A 157 -11.61 -19.09 -4.32
C SER A 157 -11.91 -17.87 -5.18
N GLY A 158 -11.40 -16.72 -4.74
CA GLY A 158 -11.63 -15.42 -5.36
C GLY A 158 -10.40 -14.82 -6.06
N ASP A 159 -9.29 -15.57 -6.10
CA ASP A 159 -7.99 -15.11 -6.60
C ASP A 159 -7.52 -13.80 -5.93
N ILE A 160 -7.70 -13.71 -4.61
CA ILE A 160 -7.33 -12.54 -3.81
C ILE A 160 -6.56 -12.93 -2.55
N PRO A 161 -5.77 -12.02 -1.96
CA PRO A 161 -5.17 -12.26 -0.65
C PRO A 161 -6.25 -12.46 0.41
N ASP A 162 -6.04 -13.39 1.33
CA ASP A 162 -6.82 -13.47 2.55
C ASP A 162 -6.26 -12.53 3.63
N PHE A 163 -4.92 -12.49 3.74
CA PHE A 163 -4.17 -11.50 4.51
C PHE A 163 -2.80 -11.21 3.89
N ALA A 164 -2.24 -10.05 4.26
CA ALA A 164 -0.85 -9.69 4.01
C ALA A 164 -0.24 -9.09 5.28
N VAL A 165 0.84 -9.69 5.79
CA VAL A 165 1.48 -9.30 7.06
C VAL A 165 2.94 -8.96 6.81
N ILE A 166 3.38 -7.83 7.36
CA ILE A 166 4.76 -7.36 7.25
C ILE A 166 5.50 -7.68 8.55
N THR A 167 6.66 -8.33 8.45
CA THR A 167 7.52 -8.65 9.59
C THR A 167 8.99 -8.36 9.27
N GLU A 168 9.87 -8.60 10.24
CA GLU A 168 11.30 -8.71 10.00
C GLU A 168 11.62 -9.86 9.02
N GLY A 169 12.75 -9.74 8.32
CA GLY A 169 13.18 -10.66 7.28
C GLY A 169 13.40 -12.10 7.75
N ASN A 170 13.72 -12.31 9.03
CA ASN A 170 14.11 -13.61 9.58
C ASN A 170 12.91 -14.43 10.10
N ILE A 171 11.69 -13.92 9.97
CA ILE A 171 10.50 -14.61 10.45
C ILE A 171 10.07 -15.67 9.43
N SER A 172 9.79 -16.87 9.94
CA SER A 172 9.35 -18.02 9.12
C SER A 172 7.87 -17.92 8.76
N ASP A 173 7.54 -18.27 7.53
CA ASP A 173 6.18 -18.21 6.97
C ASP A 173 5.22 -19.12 7.74
N ILE A 174 5.71 -20.29 8.18
CA ILE A 174 4.90 -21.24 8.96
C ILE A 174 4.52 -20.70 10.33
N ARG A 175 5.34 -19.80 10.90
CA ARG A 175 5.02 -19.16 12.18
C ARG A 175 3.88 -18.17 12.00
N ILE A 176 3.89 -17.40 10.92
CA ILE A 176 2.81 -16.46 10.61
C ILE A 176 1.54 -17.20 10.23
N ALA A 177 1.64 -18.28 9.46
CA ALA A 177 0.51 -19.14 9.15
C ALA A 177 -0.21 -19.59 10.43
N LYS A 178 0.52 -20.11 11.42
CA LYS A 178 -0.05 -20.61 12.69
C LYS A 178 -0.63 -19.52 13.61
N ASP A 179 -0.17 -18.28 13.47
CA ASP A 179 -0.64 -17.15 14.29
C ASP A 179 -1.90 -16.50 13.69
N LYS A 180 -2.07 -16.60 12.37
CA LYS A 180 -3.12 -15.90 11.61
C LYS A 180 -4.23 -16.80 11.09
N LEU A 181 -4.00 -18.12 10.99
CA LEU A 181 -5.00 -19.15 10.68
C LEU A 181 -5.55 -19.77 11.95
#